data_AF-A0A358DCC4-F1
#
_entry.id   AF-A0A358DCC4-F1
#
_cell.length_a   1.000
_cell.length_b   1.000
_cell.length_c   1.000
_cell.angle_alpha   90.00
_cell.angle_beta   90.00
_cell.angle_gamma   90.00
#
_symmetry.space_group_name_H-M   'P 1'
#
loop_
_entity.id
_entity.type
_entity.pdbx_description
1 polymer ?
#
loop_
_entity_poly.entity_id
_entity_poly.type
_entity_poly.pdbx_seq_one_letter_code
_entity_poly.pdbx_strand_id
1 'polypeptide(L)'
;MASSPRRIATGESGFPAKQGMYNPDFERDACGLAMVATLRGEPGHDIIDLALTALRNLEHRGAIGSDAGTGDGAGILTQMPDAFLRAVVDFDLPPMGEYAAGMVFLPLDHEARAEQKAGIERIAASENLEVLGWREVPTDEEHLGKLAFEARPAFEQLFVSRPAVGDAPALSGVALDRRTYRLRKRSRTELGAYFVSLSARTLGYKG
;
A
#
# COMPACT_ATOMS: atom_id res chain seq x y z
N MET A 1 -14.92 -39.64 41.10
CA MET A 1 -15.34 -39.21 39.76
C MET A 1 -15.15 -37.71 39.68
N ALA A 2 -14.13 -37.28 38.92
CA ALA A 2 -13.73 -35.89 38.80
C ALA A 2 -14.67 -35.16 37.83
N SER A 3 -15.25 -34.04 38.28
CA SER A 3 -15.84 -33.04 37.39
C SER A 3 -14.82 -31.91 37.26
N SER A 4 -14.19 -31.83 36.10
CA SER A 4 -13.21 -30.79 35.76
C SER A 4 -13.93 -29.45 35.60
N PRO A 5 -13.42 -28.33 36.15
CA PRO A 5 -13.97 -27.01 35.84
C PRO A 5 -13.71 -26.70 34.37
N ARG A 6 -14.79 -26.39 33.63
CA ARG A 6 -14.72 -25.97 32.23
C ARG A 6 -13.76 -24.80 32.09
N ARG A 7 -12.74 -24.96 31.24
CA ARG A 7 -11.93 -23.84 30.73
C ARG A 7 -12.89 -22.81 30.12
N ILE A 8 -12.89 -21.61 30.67
CA ILE A 8 -13.48 -20.44 30.01
C ILE A 8 -12.56 -20.17 28.81
N ALA A 9 -13.08 -20.38 27.61
CA ALA A 9 -12.41 -19.94 26.40
C ALA A 9 -12.32 -18.41 26.44
N THR A 10 -11.12 -17.89 26.61
CA THR A 10 -10.80 -16.49 26.33
C THR A 10 -10.98 -16.28 24.84
N GLY A 11 -12.16 -15.80 24.45
CA GLY A 11 -12.43 -15.36 23.09
C GLY A 11 -11.52 -14.19 22.74
N GLU A 12 -10.77 -14.34 21.67
CA GLU A 12 -9.73 -13.46 21.14
C GLU A 12 -10.26 -12.15 20.51
N SER A 13 -11.34 -11.57 21.03
CA SER A 13 -11.82 -10.27 20.55
C SER A 13 -11.44 -9.19 21.56
N GLY A 14 -10.70 -8.16 21.13
CA GLY A 14 -10.27 -7.02 21.96
C GLY A 14 -11.41 -6.10 22.44
N PHE A 15 -12.64 -6.61 22.57
CA PHE A 15 -13.83 -5.88 22.97
C PHE A 15 -14.17 -6.13 24.46
N PRO A 16 -14.80 -5.15 25.15
CA PRO A 16 -15.28 -5.33 26.52
C PRO A 16 -16.27 -6.51 26.65
N ALA A 17 -16.37 -7.09 27.85
CA ALA A 17 -17.42 -8.05 28.17
C ALA A 17 -18.82 -7.40 28.09
N LYS A 18 -19.85 -8.20 27.83
CA LYS A 18 -21.25 -7.77 27.82
C LYS A 18 -21.60 -7.02 29.11
N GLN A 19 -22.07 -5.77 28.99
CA GLN A 19 -22.38 -4.92 30.14
C GLN A 19 -23.56 -3.98 29.86
N GLY A 20 -24.57 -3.95 30.73
CA GLY A 20 -25.78 -3.17 30.50
C GLY A 20 -26.48 -3.55 29.18
N MET A 21 -26.74 -2.54 28.34
CA MET A 21 -27.31 -2.74 26.99
C MET A 21 -26.25 -3.09 25.92
N TYR A 22 -24.96 -2.98 26.24
CA TYR A 22 -23.89 -3.32 25.31
C TYR A 22 -23.73 -4.85 25.22
N ASN A 23 -23.80 -5.39 24.00
CA ASN A 23 -23.54 -6.80 23.70
C ASN A 23 -22.47 -6.90 22.61
N PRO A 24 -21.26 -7.45 22.89
CA PRO A 24 -20.19 -7.56 21.91
C PRO A 24 -20.57 -8.40 20.68
N ASP A 25 -21.58 -9.29 20.79
CA ASP A 25 -22.11 -10.05 19.65
C ASP A 25 -22.77 -9.17 18.57
N PHE A 26 -23.09 -7.91 18.90
CA PHE A 26 -23.67 -6.94 17.96
C PHE A 26 -22.64 -5.93 17.43
N GLU A 27 -21.40 -6.00 17.87
CA GLU A 27 -20.33 -5.16 17.36
C GLU A 27 -20.06 -5.51 15.90
N ARG A 28 -20.03 -4.51 15.02
CA ARG A 28 -19.80 -4.70 13.59
C ARG A 28 -18.79 -3.68 13.10
N ASP A 29 -17.64 -4.17 12.66
CA ASP A 29 -16.70 -3.35 11.92
C ASP A 29 -17.37 -2.83 10.63
N ALA A 30 -17.50 -1.51 10.55
CA ALA A 30 -17.99 -0.85 9.36
C ALA A 30 -16.79 -0.42 8.49
N CYS A 31 -16.38 -1.28 7.56
CA CYS A 31 -15.48 -0.89 6.47
C CYS A 31 -16.22 -1.01 5.13
N GLY A 32 -16.20 0.05 4.34
CA GLY A 32 -16.68 0.04 2.96
C GLY A 32 -15.65 -0.56 2.01
N LEU A 33 -16.08 -1.41 1.07
CA LEU A 33 -15.27 -1.88 -0.05
C LEU A 33 -16.07 -1.72 -1.34
N ALA A 34 -15.42 -1.23 -2.38
CA ALA A 34 -15.94 -1.23 -3.74
C ALA A 34 -14.90 -1.87 -4.67
N MET A 35 -15.40 -2.48 -5.75
CA MET A 35 -14.57 -3.00 -6.84
C MET A 35 -15.22 -2.59 -8.15
N VAL A 36 -14.41 -2.04 -9.05
CA VAL A 36 -14.82 -1.71 -10.42
C VAL A 36 -13.92 -2.50 -11.37
N ALA A 37 -14.52 -3.18 -12.34
CA ALA A 37 -13.81 -3.92 -13.38
C ALA A 37 -14.50 -3.69 -14.72
N THR A 38 -13.72 -3.64 -15.80
CA THR A 38 -14.23 -3.59 -17.17
C THR A 38 -13.97 -4.91 -17.88
N LEU A 39 -14.83 -5.26 -18.84
CA LEU A 39 -14.62 -6.39 -19.76
C LEU A 39 -14.03 -5.94 -21.11
N ARG A 40 -13.74 -4.65 -21.29
CA ARG A 40 -13.23 -4.08 -22.55
C ARG A 40 -11.84 -4.59 -22.95
N GLY A 41 -11.07 -5.12 -22.00
CA GLY A 41 -9.70 -5.62 -22.24
C GLY A 41 -8.63 -4.53 -22.30
N GLU A 42 -9.02 -3.28 -22.60
CA GLU A 42 -8.10 -2.13 -22.65
C GLU A 42 -8.23 -1.21 -21.42
N PRO A 43 -7.11 -0.64 -20.93
CA PRO A 43 -7.10 0.28 -19.81
C PRO A 43 -7.86 1.58 -20.15
N GLY A 44 -8.50 2.18 -19.15
CA GLY A 44 -9.22 3.45 -19.29
C GLY A 44 -9.34 4.20 -17.97
N HIS A 45 -9.27 5.53 -18.04
CA HIS A 45 -9.37 6.38 -16.85
C HIS A 45 -10.78 6.38 -16.24
N ASP A 46 -11.81 6.09 -17.04
CA ASP A 46 -13.21 5.96 -16.63
C ASP A 46 -13.40 5.01 -15.43
N ILE A 47 -12.60 3.95 -15.34
CA ILE A 47 -12.65 2.99 -14.23
C ILE A 47 -12.15 3.61 -12.92
N ILE A 48 -11.16 4.50 -12.98
CA ILE A 48 -10.64 5.22 -11.82
C ILE A 48 -11.70 6.20 -11.31
N ASP A 49 -12.35 6.95 -12.21
CA ASP A 49 -13.42 7.89 -11.84
C ASP A 49 -14.59 7.17 -11.15
N LEU A 50 -14.97 6.01 -11.68
CA LEU A 50 -15.98 5.16 -11.07
C LEU A 50 -15.55 4.63 -9.70
N ALA A 51 -14.28 4.20 -9.55
CA ALA A 51 -13.76 3.71 -8.27
C ALA A 51 -13.74 4.82 -7.21
N LEU A 52 -13.31 6.04 -7.58
CA LEU A 52 -13.31 7.20 -6.68
C LEU A 52 -14.73 7.64 -6.32
N THR A 53 -15.67 7.59 -7.27
CA THR A 53 -17.09 7.85 -7.00
C THR A 53 -17.67 6.83 -6.01
N ALA A 54 -17.35 5.55 -6.20
CA ALA A 54 -17.78 4.50 -5.28
C ALA A 54 -17.19 4.70 -3.88
N LEU A 55 -15.91 5.10 -3.79
CA LEU A 55 -15.25 5.40 -2.50
C LEU A 55 -15.94 6.56 -1.76
N ARG A 56 -16.28 7.66 -2.46
CA ARG A 56 -17.06 8.76 -1.87
C ARG A 56 -18.45 8.32 -1.38
N ASN A 57 -19.09 7.41 -2.10
CA ASN A 57 -20.39 6.87 -1.68
C ASN A 57 -20.29 5.96 -0.45
N LEU A 58 -19.09 5.49 -0.09
CA LEU A 58 -18.83 4.69 1.11
C LEU A 58 -18.49 5.53 2.35
N GLU A 59 -18.44 6.87 2.24
CA GLU A 59 -18.11 7.77 3.35
C GLU A 59 -18.98 7.55 4.59
N HIS A 60 -20.26 7.23 4.41
CA HIS A 60 -21.20 6.92 5.51
C HIS A 60 -20.82 5.65 6.31
N ARG A 61 -19.83 4.88 5.83
CA ARG A 61 -19.25 3.71 6.50
C ARG A 61 -17.82 3.97 6.94
N GLY A 62 -17.26 5.16 6.70
CA GLY A 62 -15.96 5.56 7.23
C GLY A 62 -16.11 6.02 8.67
N ALA A 63 -15.15 5.64 9.51
CA ALA A 63 -15.00 6.28 10.80
C ALA A 63 -14.33 7.65 10.59
N ILE A 64 -14.91 8.67 11.23
CA ILE A 64 -14.43 10.05 11.22
C ILE A 64 -13.59 10.22 12.50
N GLY A 65 -12.38 10.75 12.34
CA GLY A 65 -11.49 11.08 13.44
C GLY A 65 -12.08 12.12 14.39
N SER A 66 -11.38 12.38 15.50
CA SER A 66 -11.85 13.33 16.51
C SER A 66 -11.81 14.79 16.04
N ASP A 67 -11.10 15.10 14.95
CA ASP A 67 -11.06 16.39 14.28
C ASP A 67 -11.62 16.32 12.85
N ALA A 68 -12.24 17.42 12.42
CA ALA A 68 -12.80 17.53 11.08
C ALA A 68 -11.68 17.40 10.02
N GLY A 69 -11.88 16.52 9.04
CA GLY A 69 -10.91 16.27 7.97
C GLY A 69 -9.94 15.10 8.24
N THR A 70 -9.96 14.50 9.43
CA THR A 70 -9.26 13.24 9.69
C THR A 70 -10.25 12.09 9.51
N GLY A 71 -9.93 11.12 8.65
CA GLY A 71 -10.60 9.83 8.58
C GLY A 71 -9.66 8.71 9.00
N ASP A 72 -10.19 7.51 9.26
CA ASP A 72 -9.38 6.34 9.62
C ASP A 72 -8.50 5.81 8.46
N GLY A 73 -8.81 6.23 7.24
CA GLY A 73 -8.00 5.99 6.05
C GLY A 73 -8.83 5.57 4.83
N ALA A 74 -8.29 5.87 3.65
CA ALA A 74 -8.89 5.50 2.38
C ALA A 74 -7.82 5.04 1.40
N GLY A 75 -8.21 4.28 0.38
CA GLY A 75 -7.25 3.84 -0.63
C GLY A 75 -7.86 3.22 -1.86
N ILE A 76 -7.05 3.16 -2.90
CA ILE A 76 -7.36 2.55 -4.18
C ILE A 76 -6.19 1.65 -4.61
N LEU A 77 -6.52 0.44 -5.04
CA LEU A 77 -5.59 -0.47 -5.69
C LEU A 77 -5.94 -0.52 -7.18
N THR A 78 -4.95 -0.25 -8.02
CA THR A 78 -5.11 -0.22 -9.48
C THR A 78 -4.24 -1.28 -10.15
N GLN A 79 -4.56 -1.62 -11.39
CA GLN A 79 -3.57 -2.25 -12.28
C GLN A 79 -2.44 -1.27 -12.57
N MET A 80 -1.26 -1.77 -12.93
CA MET A 80 -0.09 -0.95 -13.25
C MET A 80 -0.42 0.10 -14.35
N PRO A 81 -0.40 1.41 -14.04
CA PRO A 81 -0.76 2.46 -14.99
C PRO A 81 0.46 2.91 -15.80
N ASP A 82 0.98 2.03 -16.67
CA ASP A 82 2.26 2.20 -17.41
C ASP A 82 2.37 3.53 -18.15
N ALA A 83 1.37 3.89 -18.97
CA ALA A 83 1.36 5.14 -19.74
C ALA A 83 1.46 6.39 -18.85
N PHE A 84 0.78 6.38 -17.69
CA PHE A 84 0.87 7.47 -16.73
C PHE A 84 2.26 7.54 -16.11
N LEU A 85 2.80 6.41 -15.61
CA LEU A 85 4.09 6.38 -14.94
C LEU A 85 5.22 6.85 -15.85
N ARG A 86 5.24 6.41 -17.12
CA ARG A 86 6.20 6.89 -18.13
C ARG A 86 6.14 8.40 -18.36
N ALA A 87 4.96 9.01 -18.22
CA ALA A 87 4.78 10.44 -18.43
C ALA A 87 5.23 11.30 -17.24
N VAL A 88 5.46 10.70 -16.06
CA VAL A 88 5.71 11.42 -14.80
C VAL A 88 7.03 11.08 -14.11
N VAL A 89 7.85 10.23 -14.73
CA VAL A 89 9.23 9.95 -14.29
C VAL A 89 10.23 10.53 -15.28
N ASP A 90 11.45 10.79 -14.82
CA ASP A 90 12.56 11.35 -15.58
C ASP A 90 13.60 10.30 -16.01
N PHE A 91 13.29 9.01 -15.81
CA PHE A 91 14.12 7.87 -16.18
C PHE A 91 13.37 6.87 -17.06
N ASP A 92 14.12 6.07 -17.82
CA ASP A 92 13.55 5.07 -18.72
C ASP A 92 12.96 3.88 -17.95
N LEU A 93 11.73 3.51 -18.30
CA LEU A 93 11.07 2.32 -17.80
C LEU A 93 11.20 1.16 -18.80
N PRO A 94 11.63 -0.05 -18.36
CA PRO A 94 11.52 -1.28 -19.14
C PRO A 94 10.08 -1.52 -19.64
N PRO A 95 9.87 -2.47 -20.58
CA PRO A 95 8.52 -2.86 -21.01
C PRO A 95 7.58 -3.14 -19.83
N MET A 96 6.29 -2.85 -20.01
CA MET A 96 5.27 -3.11 -18.97
C MET A 96 5.35 -4.57 -18.52
N GLY A 97 5.46 -4.77 -17.21
CA GLY A 97 5.64 -6.08 -16.59
C GLY A 97 7.09 -6.48 -16.31
N GLU A 98 8.09 -5.83 -16.92
CA GLU A 98 9.53 -6.03 -16.63
C GLU A 98 10.10 -5.03 -15.61
N TYR A 99 9.28 -4.07 -15.18
CA TYR A 99 9.55 -3.24 -14.02
C TYR A 99 8.42 -3.37 -13.00
N ALA A 100 8.75 -3.09 -11.75
CA ALA A 100 7.80 -2.98 -10.67
C ALA A 100 7.86 -1.57 -10.09
N ALA A 101 6.70 -1.04 -9.71
CA ALA A 101 6.58 0.22 -9.00
C ALA A 101 5.86 -0.01 -7.68
N GLY A 102 6.16 0.82 -6.69
CA GLY A 102 5.58 0.67 -5.37
C GLY A 102 5.63 1.95 -4.56
N MET A 103 4.53 2.25 -3.88
CA MET A 103 4.44 3.37 -2.94
C MET A 103 5.08 2.99 -1.60
N VAL A 104 5.98 3.84 -1.13
CA VAL A 104 6.70 3.73 0.14
C VAL A 104 6.38 4.94 0.99
N PHE A 105 6.05 4.71 2.26
CA PHE A 105 5.94 5.77 3.25
C PHE A 105 7.28 5.93 3.93
N LEU A 106 7.85 7.13 3.83
CA LEU A 106 9.18 7.45 4.32
C LEU A 106 9.12 8.55 5.40
N PRO A 107 10.17 8.68 6.23
CA PRO A 107 10.32 9.79 7.16
C PRO A 107 10.24 11.15 6.47
N LEU A 108 9.64 12.14 7.16
CA LEU A 108 9.65 13.53 6.70
C LEU A 108 11.07 14.12 6.79
N ASP A 109 11.81 13.80 7.85
CA ASP A 109 13.20 14.21 8.02
C ASP A 109 14.08 13.72 6.86
N HIS A 110 14.86 14.63 6.28
CA HIS A 110 15.59 14.38 5.04
C HIS A 110 16.74 13.38 5.23
N GLU A 111 17.47 13.44 6.35
CA GLU A 111 18.58 12.51 6.61
C GLU A 111 18.07 11.11 6.89
N ALA A 112 17.05 10.97 7.74
CA ALA A 112 16.40 9.69 8.02
C ALA A 112 15.77 9.09 6.76
N ARG A 113 15.17 9.92 5.89
CA ARG A 113 14.65 9.50 4.59
C ARG A 113 15.75 8.96 3.69
N ALA A 114 16.85 9.70 3.55
CA ALA A 114 17.97 9.29 2.72
C ALA A 114 18.59 7.97 3.22
N GLU A 115 18.75 7.81 4.53
CA GLU A 115 19.25 6.57 5.14
C GLU A 115 18.31 5.38 4.84
N GLN A 116 17.00 5.56 5.00
CA GLN A 116 16.03 4.50 4.73
C GLN A 116 16.01 4.12 3.25
N LYS A 117 16.08 5.09 2.33
CA LYS A 117 16.19 4.85 0.88
C LYS A 117 17.46 4.06 0.56
N ALA A 118 18.62 4.48 1.07
CA ALA A 118 19.89 3.77 0.88
C ALA A 118 19.85 2.33 1.45
N GLY A 119 19.16 2.12 2.57
CA GLY A 119 18.91 0.78 3.12
C GLY A 119 18.07 -0.09 2.19
N ILE A 120 16.98 0.46 1.66
CA ILE A 120 16.11 -0.23 0.70
C ILE A 120 16.88 -0.59 -0.57
N GLU A 121 17.70 0.32 -1.09
CA GLU A 121 18.54 0.09 -2.28
C GLU A 121 19.57 -1.02 -2.06
N ARG A 122 20.21 -1.07 -0.88
CA ARG A 122 21.11 -2.18 -0.51
C ARG A 122 20.39 -3.52 -0.47
N ILE A 123 19.17 -3.57 0.07
CA ILE A 123 18.36 -4.80 0.07
C ILE A 123 17.99 -5.17 -1.37
N ALA A 124 17.58 -4.21 -2.20
CA ALA A 124 17.23 -4.43 -3.61
C ALA A 124 18.40 -5.07 -4.37
N ALA A 125 19.60 -4.48 -4.24
CA ALA A 125 20.81 -5.03 -4.84
C ALA A 125 21.10 -6.47 -4.36
N SER A 126 20.94 -6.75 -3.06
CA SER A 126 21.14 -8.11 -2.52
C SER A 126 20.11 -9.14 -3.02
N GLU A 127 18.92 -8.69 -3.42
CA GLU A 127 17.89 -9.52 -4.05
C GLU A 127 18.07 -9.61 -5.58
N ASN A 128 19.14 -9.05 -6.12
CA ASN A 128 19.44 -8.90 -7.54
C ASN A 128 18.38 -8.07 -8.29
N LEU A 129 17.87 -7.02 -7.66
CA LEU A 129 17.03 -6.01 -8.29
C LEU A 129 17.86 -4.77 -8.57
N GLU A 130 17.62 -4.17 -9.72
CA GLU A 130 18.14 -2.84 -10.08
C GLU A 130 17.12 -1.79 -9.70
N VAL A 131 17.57 -0.70 -9.09
CA VAL A 131 16.73 0.46 -8.77
C VAL A 131 16.82 1.42 -9.94
N LEU A 132 15.68 1.64 -10.60
CA LEU A 132 15.57 2.53 -11.76
C LEU A 132 15.51 4.00 -11.33
N GLY A 133 14.83 4.24 -10.21
CA GLY A 133 14.68 5.57 -9.66
C GLY A 133 13.62 5.66 -8.57
N TRP A 134 13.57 6.85 -7.97
CA TRP A 134 12.55 7.26 -7.02
C TRP A 134 11.76 8.42 -7.59
N ARG A 135 10.45 8.43 -7.34
CA ARG A 135 9.57 9.54 -7.70
C ARG A 135 8.87 10.06 -6.47
N GLU A 136 9.02 11.35 -6.20
CA GLU A 136 8.18 12.04 -5.23
C GLU A 136 6.74 12.11 -5.75
N VAL A 137 5.78 11.74 -4.91
CA VAL A 137 4.37 11.72 -5.30
C VAL A 137 3.75 13.06 -4.94
N PRO A 138 3.20 13.81 -5.91
CA PRO A 138 2.51 15.05 -5.62
C PRO A 138 1.33 14.82 -4.68
N THR A 139 1.24 15.63 -3.62
CA THR A 139 0.13 15.62 -2.66
C THR A 139 -0.47 17.00 -2.49
N ASP A 140 -1.75 17.04 -2.13
CA ASP A 140 -2.44 18.25 -1.69
C ASP A 140 -2.81 18.08 -0.22
N GLU A 141 -2.21 18.90 0.63
CA GLU A 141 -2.33 18.81 2.08
C GLU A 141 -3.47 19.69 2.63
N GLU A 142 -4.11 20.53 1.79
CA GLU A 142 -5.15 21.47 2.22
C GLU A 142 -6.41 20.78 2.79
N HIS A 143 -6.58 19.50 2.48
CA HIS A 143 -7.74 18.70 2.87
C HIS A 143 -7.50 17.79 4.08
N LEU A 144 -6.28 17.77 4.62
CA LEU A 144 -5.96 16.92 5.77
C LEU A 144 -6.42 17.57 7.08
N GLY A 145 -7.13 16.80 7.91
CA GLY A 145 -7.29 17.13 9.32
C GLY A 145 -5.93 17.23 10.02
N LYS A 146 -5.89 17.94 11.15
CA LYS A 146 -4.64 18.22 11.88
C LYS A 146 -3.92 16.92 12.28
N LEU A 147 -4.66 15.92 12.77
CA LEU A 147 -4.08 14.66 13.19
C LEU A 147 -3.47 13.90 12.00
N ALA A 148 -4.19 13.83 10.87
CA ALA A 148 -3.68 13.21 9.65
C ALA A 148 -2.45 13.95 9.11
N PHE A 149 -2.47 15.28 9.13
CA PHE A 149 -1.34 16.12 8.73
C PHE A 149 -0.11 15.83 9.58
N GLU A 150 -0.22 15.85 10.91
CA GLU A 150 0.92 15.61 11.80
C GLU A 150 1.50 14.18 11.66
N ALA A 151 0.65 13.19 11.36
CA ALA A 151 1.06 11.80 11.21
C ALA A 151 1.57 11.43 9.79
N ARG A 152 1.44 12.34 8.80
CA ARG A 152 1.70 11.99 7.40
C ARG A 152 3.17 11.64 7.15
N PRO A 153 3.44 10.62 6.32
CA PRO A 153 4.78 10.33 5.83
C PRO A 153 5.12 11.20 4.62
N ALA A 154 6.36 11.12 4.18
CA ALA A 154 6.69 11.44 2.80
C ALA A 154 6.27 10.30 1.88
N PHE A 155 5.60 10.64 0.78
CA PHE A 155 5.10 9.66 -0.19
C PHE A 155 6.05 9.61 -1.39
N GLU A 156 6.77 8.50 -1.53
CA GLU A 156 7.63 8.28 -2.70
C GLU A 156 7.32 6.93 -3.35
N GLN A 157 7.51 6.86 -4.66
CA GLN A 157 7.43 5.64 -5.43
C GLN A 157 8.83 5.13 -5.76
N LEU A 158 9.08 3.86 -5.45
CA LEU A 158 10.27 3.14 -5.85
C LEU A 158 9.99 2.36 -7.14
N PHE A 159 10.92 2.44 -8.09
CA PHE A 159 10.88 1.68 -9.34
C PHE A 159 12.07 0.73 -9.38
N VAL A 160 11.81 -0.55 -9.61
CA VAL A 160 12.84 -1.59 -9.71
C VAL A 160 12.61 -2.52 -10.89
N SER A 161 13.69 -3.12 -11.37
CA SER A 161 13.65 -4.14 -12.41
C SER A 161 14.60 -5.29 -12.07
N ARG A 162 14.56 -6.35 -12.88
CA ARG A 162 15.63 -7.33 -12.98
C ARG A 162 15.88 -7.54 -14.48
N PRO A 163 16.83 -6.82 -15.10
CA PRO A 163 17.12 -6.97 -16.52
C PRO A 163 17.70 -8.34 -16.86
N ALA A 164 17.93 -8.65 -18.14
CA ALA A 164 18.62 -9.88 -18.51
C ALA A 164 20.06 -9.90 -17.94
N VAL A 165 20.52 -11.06 -17.48
CA VAL A 165 21.90 -11.24 -16.98
C VAL A 165 22.43 -12.56 -17.52
N GLY A 166 23.49 -12.49 -18.34
CA GLY A 166 23.97 -13.64 -19.12
C GLY A 166 22.85 -14.20 -19.99
N ASP A 167 22.66 -15.52 -19.95
CA ASP A 167 21.59 -16.20 -20.70
C ASP A 167 20.21 -16.14 -20.02
N ALA A 168 20.11 -15.59 -18.80
CA ALA A 168 18.85 -15.52 -18.08
C ALA A 168 18.05 -14.27 -18.50
N PRO A 169 16.81 -14.43 -19.01
CA PRO A 169 15.99 -13.31 -19.47
C PRO A 169 15.63 -12.36 -18.33
N ALA A 170 15.20 -11.13 -18.67
CA ALA A 170 14.65 -10.20 -17.69
C ALA A 170 13.48 -10.85 -16.93
N LEU A 171 13.34 -10.56 -15.63
CA LEU A 171 12.19 -11.05 -14.89
C LEU A 171 10.98 -10.18 -15.19
N SER A 172 9.84 -10.83 -15.40
CA SER A 172 8.58 -10.14 -15.65
C SER A 172 7.41 -10.72 -14.82
N GLY A 173 6.36 -9.92 -14.67
CA GLY A 173 5.10 -10.31 -14.04
C GLY A 173 5.30 -10.96 -12.67
N VAL A 174 4.77 -12.18 -12.49
CA VAL A 174 4.83 -12.91 -11.21
C VAL A 174 6.26 -13.26 -10.80
N ALA A 175 7.18 -13.46 -11.75
CA ALA A 175 8.58 -13.76 -11.42
C ALA A 175 9.27 -12.55 -10.80
N LEU A 176 9.01 -11.35 -11.32
CA LEU A 176 9.48 -10.10 -10.74
C LEU A 176 8.80 -9.82 -9.39
N ASP A 177 7.47 -10.01 -9.29
CA ASP A 177 6.73 -9.85 -8.03
C ASP A 177 7.27 -10.74 -6.89
N ARG A 178 7.73 -11.95 -7.20
CA ARG A 178 8.35 -12.84 -6.21
C ARG A 178 9.65 -12.26 -5.63
N ARG A 179 10.42 -11.53 -6.44
CA ARG A 179 11.64 -10.84 -5.98
C ARG A 179 11.28 -9.58 -5.22
N THR A 180 10.38 -8.75 -5.72
CA THR A 180 9.96 -7.53 -5.02
C THR A 180 9.25 -7.82 -3.69
N TYR A 181 8.57 -8.96 -3.58
CA TYR A 181 8.03 -9.43 -2.29
C TYR A 181 9.13 -9.64 -1.25
N ARG A 182 10.27 -10.22 -1.63
CA ARG A 182 11.41 -10.41 -0.71
C ARG A 182 12.00 -9.07 -0.29
N LEU A 183 12.23 -8.17 -1.25
CA LEU A 183 12.64 -6.79 -0.98
C LEU A 183 11.70 -6.14 0.04
N ARG A 184 10.39 -6.14 -0.22
CA ARG A 184 9.39 -5.56 0.68
C ARG A 184 9.42 -6.17 2.08
N LYS A 185 9.48 -7.50 2.17
CA LYS A 185 9.50 -8.21 3.46
C LYS A 185 10.75 -7.91 4.25
N ARG A 186 11.91 -7.89 3.60
CA ARG A 186 13.19 -7.59 4.23
C ARG A 186 13.29 -6.13 4.64
N SER A 187 12.91 -5.18 3.78
CA SER A 187 12.86 -3.76 4.14
C SER A 187 11.96 -3.49 5.34
N ARG A 188 10.81 -4.17 5.45
CA ARG A 188 9.96 -4.07 6.65
C ARG A 188 10.66 -4.61 7.90
N THR A 189 11.22 -5.82 7.84
CA THR A 189 11.80 -6.48 9.02
C THR A 189 13.12 -5.85 9.46
N GLU A 190 13.98 -5.46 8.51
CA GLU A 190 15.34 -4.98 8.75
C GLU A 190 15.40 -3.46 8.95
N LEU A 191 14.51 -2.69 8.30
CA LEU A 191 14.55 -1.22 8.28
C LEU A 191 13.29 -0.55 8.82
N GLY A 192 12.29 -1.33 9.24
CA GLY A 192 10.97 -0.80 9.61
C GLY A 192 10.21 -0.14 8.46
N ALA A 193 10.65 -0.32 7.21
CA ALA A 193 10.09 0.37 6.06
C ALA A 193 8.64 -0.09 5.78
N TYR A 194 7.80 0.85 5.38
CA TYR A 194 6.40 0.58 5.05
C TYR A 194 6.12 0.77 3.57
N PHE A 195 5.85 -0.34 2.89
CA PHE A 195 5.40 -0.34 1.50
C PHE A 195 3.89 -0.54 1.46
N VAL A 196 3.18 0.39 0.85
CA VAL A 196 1.77 0.21 0.48
C VAL A 196 1.65 -0.89 -0.57
N SER A 197 2.52 -0.84 -1.58
CA SER A 197 2.60 -1.80 -2.68
C SER A 197 4.02 -1.82 -3.25
N LEU A 198 4.38 -2.90 -3.95
CA LEU A 198 5.57 -2.99 -4.80
C LEU A 198 5.39 -4.18 -5.75
N SER A 199 4.93 -3.92 -6.97
CA SER A 199 4.55 -4.97 -7.93
C SER A 199 4.72 -4.52 -9.36
N ALA A 200 4.90 -5.48 -10.27
CA ALA A 200 4.85 -5.27 -11.72
C ALA A 200 3.42 -5.22 -12.28
N ARG A 201 2.40 -5.52 -11.47
CA ARG A 201 1.01 -5.70 -11.92
C ARG A 201 0.02 -4.76 -11.26
N THR A 202 0.30 -4.30 -10.05
CA THR A 202 -0.60 -3.44 -9.29
C THR A 202 0.12 -2.29 -8.61
N LEU A 203 -0.59 -1.19 -8.42
CA LEU A 203 -0.09 -0.02 -7.71
C LEU A 203 -1.18 0.48 -6.74
N GLY A 204 -0.82 0.58 -5.47
CA GLY A 204 -1.71 1.01 -4.40
C GLY A 204 -1.42 2.44 -3.97
N TYR A 205 -2.48 3.25 -3.88
CA TYR A 205 -2.48 4.57 -3.25
C TYR A 205 -3.36 4.50 -2.01
N LYS A 206 -2.86 4.94 -0.87
CA LYS A 206 -3.65 5.06 0.36
C LYS A 206 -3.07 6.15 1.26
N GLY A 207 -3.90 6.63 2.17
CA GLY A 207 -3.58 7.62 3.19
C GLY A 207 -4.58 7.53 4.32
#